data_AF-A0AA39HBL6-F1
#
_entry.id   AF-A0AA39HBL6-F1
#
_cell.length_a   1.000
_cell.length_b   1.000
_cell.length_c   1.000
_cell.angle_alpha   90.00
_cell.angle_beta   90.00
_cell.angle_gamma   90.00
#
_symmetry.space_group_name_H-M   'P 1'
#
loop_
_entity.id
_entity.type
_entity.pdbx_description
1 polymer ?
#
loop_
_entity_poly.entity_id
_entity_poly.type
_entity_poly.pdbx_seq_one_letter_code
_entity_poly.pdbx_strand_id
1 'polypeptide(L)'
;MDIVSYLSKRFYKEVIVFEEILLTSSPLLLSATAYARYRLVSKPYKKQISILWSLSTACLIFLYSISVAVLSSVETFYYRAIYDIASVVIRCLIPFVIITVCHIQIVRLLTQQNERIKIYKVLSSVRYAQGLRRKQRLKRLLLAILVIFLTTSCPLETVKLLVLTQCVEVDDNIRKGIELAAINGTLLTPLIYAYWNDSLKREVFVSL
;
A
#
# COMPACT_ATOMS: atom_id res chain seq x y z
N MET A 1 -20.37 -3.72 -39.31
CA MET A 1 -19.08 -4.07 -38.69
C MET A 1 -18.94 -3.45 -37.29
N ASP A 2 -20.05 -3.30 -36.53
CA ASP A 2 -20.14 -2.15 -35.60
C ASP A 2 -20.55 -2.47 -34.16
N ILE A 3 -21.11 -3.65 -33.87
CA ILE A 3 -21.47 -4.01 -32.47
C ILE A 3 -20.25 -4.54 -31.71
N VAL A 4 -19.43 -5.38 -32.35
CA VAL A 4 -18.23 -5.97 -31.73
C VAL A 4 -17.17 -4.89 -31.47
N SER A 5 -16.99 -3.94 -32.39
CA SER A 5 -16.08 -2.80 -32.21
C SER A 5 -16.54 -1.86 -31.08
N TYR A 6 -17.84 -1.59 -30.99
CA TYR A 6 -18.42 -0.77 -29.93
C TYR A 6 -18.32 -1.44 -28.55
N LEU A 7 -18.66 -2.73 -28.46
CA LEU A 7 -18.52 -3.52 -27.23
C LEU A 7 -17.06 -3.63 -26.79
N SER A 8 -16.13 -3.82 -27.73
CA SER A 8 -14.69 -3.86 -27.45
C SER A 8 -14.18 -2.53 -26.88
N LYS A 9 -14.55 -1.39 -27.48
CA LYS A 9 -14.18 -0.05 -26.97
C LYS A 9 -14.76 0.23 -25.58
N ARG A 10 -16.01 -0.17 -25.34
CA ARG A 10 -16.66 0.02 -24.03
C ARG A 10 -15.99 -0.84 -22.95
N PHE A 11 -15.73 -2.11 -23.26
CA PHE A 11 -15.06 -3.03 -22.34
C PHE A 11 -13.65 -2.53 -22.00
N TYR A 12 -12.91 -2.04 -22.99
CA TYR A 12 -11.58 -1.47 -22.78
C TYR A 12 -11.60 -0.25 -21.85
N LYS A 13 -12.58 0.65 -22.02
CA LYS A 13 -12.74 1.83 -21.14
C LYS A 13 -13.05 1.44 -19.70
N GLU A 14 -13.91 0.43 -19.50
CA GLU A 14 -14.25 -0.07 -18.16
C GLU A 14 -13.05 -0.73 -17.48
N VAL A 15 -12.23 -1.48 -18.23
CA VAL A 15 -10.99 -2.09 -17.71
C VAL A 15 -9.98 -1.04 -17.26
N ILE A 16 -9.75 0.02 -18.05
CA ILE A 16 -8.83 1.11 -17.69
C ILE A 16 -9.28 1.82 -16.41
N VAL A 17 -10.58 2.11 -16.28
CA VAL A 17 -11.12 2.77 -15.09
C VAL A 17 -10.91 1.89 -13.86
N PHE A 18 -11.14 0.58 -13.98
CA PHE A 18 -10.94 -0.37 -12.89
C PHE A 18 -9.47 -0.46 -12.47
N GLU A 19 -8.56 -0.50 -13.45
CA GLU A 19 -7.12 -0.50 -13.21
C GLU A 19 -6.67 0.76 -12.46
N GLU A 20 -7.13 1.94 -12.88
CA GLU A 20 -6.80 3.21 -12.22
C GLU A 20 -7.35 3.28 -10.78
N ILE A 21 -8.54 2.72 -10.53
CA ILE A 21 -9.09 2.59 -9.16
C ILE A 21 -8.18 1.71 -8.30
N LEU A 22 -7.74 0.56 -8.83
CA LEU A 22 -6.85 -0.36 -8.10
C LEU A 22 -5.48 0.25 -7.83
N LEU A 23 -4.89 0.91 -8.83
CA LEU A 23 -3.59 1.57 -8.72
C LEU A 23 -3.62 2.73 -7.71
N THR A 24 -4.73 3.47 -7.63
CA THR A 24 -4.89 4.58 -6.67
C THR A 24 -5.17 4.08 -5.25
N SER A 25 -6.07 3.11 -5.10
CA SER A 25 -6.51 2.64 -3.79
C SER A 25 -5.44 1.81 -3.07
N SER A 26 -4.65 1.03 -3.79
CA SER A 26 -3.64 0.12 -3.23
C SER A 26 -2.61 0.82 -2.34
N PRO A 27 -1.86 1.84 -2.80
CA PRO A 27 -0.84 2.49 -1.98
C PRO A 27 -1.44 3.30 -0.81
N LEU A 28 -2.63 3.88 -1.00
CA LEU A 28 -3.35 4.58 0.06
C LEU A 28 -3.80 3.60 1.17
N LEU A 29 -4.37 2.44 0.81
CA LEU A 29 -4.69 1.37 1.75
C LEU A 29 -3.44 0.85 2.47
N LEU A 30 -2.32 0.73 1.75
CA LEU A 30 -1.04 0.34 2.31
C LEU A 30 -0.56 1.34 3.38
N SER A 31 -0.67 2.64 3.11
CA SER A 31 -0.32 3.69 4.06
C SER A 31 -1.25 3.68 5.30
N ALA A 32 -2.55 3.45 5.09
CA ALA A 32 -3.54 3.37 6.16
C ALA A 32 -3.28 2.15 7.07
N THR A 33 -2.93 1.00 6.49
CA THR A 33 -2.55 -0.20 7.26
C THR A 33 -1.25 0.02 8.03
N ALA A 34 -0.23 0.65 7.45
CA ALA A 34 1.01 1.00 8.15
C ALA A 34 0.74 1.93 9.36
N TYR A 35 -0.11 2.93 9.18
CA TYR A 35 -0.53 3.82 10.27
C TYR A 35 -1.33 3.10 11.36
N ALA A 36 -2.27 2.24 10.97
CA ALA A 36 -3.02 1.42 11.93
C ALA A 36 -2.09 0.55 12.78
N ARG A 37 -1.06 -0.05 12.17
CA ARG A 37 -0.03 -0.82 12.88
C ARG A 37 0.82 0.06 13.80
N TYR A 38 1.23 1.25 13.35
CA TYR A 38 1.93 2.20 14.21
C TYR A 38 1.12 2.57 15.45
N ARG A 39 -0.19 2.82 15.30
CA ARG A 39 -1.08 3.14 16.42
C ARG A 39 -1.18 1.99 17.43
N LEU A 40 -1.23 0.74 16.95
CA LEU A 40 -1.24 -0.44 17.82
C LEU A 40 0.05 -0.58 18.63
N VAL A 41 1.21 -0.22 18.06
CA VAL A 41 2.50 -0.27 18.76
C VAL A 41 2.68 0.88 19.73
N SER A 42 2.28 2.09 19.34
CA SER A 42 2.47 3.30 20.13
C SER A 42 1.54 3.39 21.34
N LYS A 43 0.32 2.85 21.25
CA LYS A 43 -0.69 2.95 22.30
C LYS A 43 -1.34 1.59 22.59
N PRO A 44 -0.61 0.63 23.19
CA PRO A 44 -1.10 -0.73 23.41
C PRO A 44 -2.32 -0.83 24.34
N TYR A 45 -2.52 0.16 25.22
CA TYR A 45 -3.64 0.22 26.17
C TYR A 45 -4.84 1.03 25.67
N LYS A 46 -4.76 1.69 24.51
CA LYS A 46 -5.94 2.34 23.91
C LYS A 46 -6.75 1.31 23.14
N LYS A 47 -8.08 1.44 23.20
CA LYS A 47 -9.03 0.67 22.40
C LYS A 47 -8.56 0.61 20.95
N GLN A 48 -8.53 -0.59 20.38
CA GLN A 48 -8.22 -0.80 18.96
C GLN A 48 -9.12 0.08 18.09
N ILE A 49 -8.62 0.46 16.91
CA ILE A 49 -9.39 1.26 15.95
C ILE A 49 -10.74 0.56 15.75
N SER A 50 -11.85 1.28 15.93
CA SER A 50 -13.15 0.66 15.75
C SER A 50 -13.31 0.24 14.29
N ILE A 51 -14.04 -0.85 14.07
CA ILE A 51 -14.33 -1.36 12.74
C ILE A 51 -14.95 -0.25 11.87
N LEU A 52 -15.82 0.59 12.46
CA LEU A 52 -16.44 1.72 11.78
C LEU A 52 -15.42 2.73 11.23
N TRP A 53 -14.38 3.08 11.99
CA TRP A 53 -13.31 3.97 11.51
C TRP A 53 -12.51 3.33 10.38
N SER A 54 -12.26 2.03 10.45
CA SER A 54 -11.56 1.29 9.38
C SER A 54 -12.39 1.22 8.09
N LEU A 55 -13.70 0.96 8.21
CA LEU A 55 -14.60 0.91 7.05
C LEU A 55 -14.80 2.29 6.44
N SER A 56 -14.97 3.32 7.27
CA SER A 56 -15.10 4.70 6.82
C SER A 56 -13.85 5.16 6.06
N THR A 57 -12.66 4.89 6.58
CA THR A 57 -11.40 5.23 5.89
C THR A 57 -11.22 4.47 4.58
N ALA A 58 -11.54 3.17 4.54
CA ALA A 58 -11.51 2.40 3.30
C ALA A 58 -12.51 2.96 2.26
N CYS A 59 -13.74 3.27 2.68
CA CYS A 59 -14.77 3.86 1.82
C CYS A 59 -14.32 5.20 1.24
N LEU A 60 -13.72 6.09 2.05
CA LEU A 60 -13.19 7.36 1.57
C LEU A 60 -12.06 7.17 0.54
N ILE A 61 -11.16 6.20 0.75
CA ILE A 61 -10.10 5.88 -0.21
C ILE A 61 -10.70 5.40 -1.54
N PHE A 62 -11.72 4.56 -1.51
CA PHE A 62 -12.40 4.09 -2.73
C PHE A 62 -13.16 5.21 -3.43
N LEU A 63 -13.91 6.04 -2.70
CA LEU A 63 -14.60 7.20 -3.28
C LEU A 63 -13.62 8.17 -3.94
N TYR A 64 -12.47 8.42 -3.30
CA TYR A 64 -11.39 9.21 -3.86
C TYR A 64 -10.79 8.54 -5.12
N SER A 65 -10.58 7.23 -5.10
CA SER A 65 -10.03 6.51 -6.25
C SER A 65 -10.98 6.52 -7.45
N ILE A 66 -12.30 6.42 -7.21
CA ILE A 66 -13.33 6.53 -8.23
C ILE A 66 -13.37 7.94 -8.81
N SER A 67 -13.34 8.99 -7.97
CA SER A 67 -13.37 10.37 -8.48
C SER A 67 -12.14 10.68 -9.32
N VAL A 68 -10.97 10.19 -8.91
CA VAL A 68 -9.72 10.29 -9.66
C VAL A 68 -9.77 9.54 -11.00
N ALA A 69 -10.32 8.31 -11.02
CA ALA A 69 -10.44 7.54 -12.25
C ALA A 69 -11.46 8.15 -13.24
N VAL A 70 -12.57 8.68 -12.74
CA VAL A 70 -13.55 9.43 -13.56
C VAL A 70 -12.90 10.69 -14.14
N LEU A 71 -12.15 11.44 -13.33
CA LEU A 71 -11.47 12.64 -13.79
C LEU A 71 -10.43 12.33 -14.89
N SER A 72 -9.69 11.23 -14.76
CA SER A 72 -8.76 10.76 -15.80
C SER A 72 -9.43 10.46 -17.14
N SER A 73 -10.73 10.14 -17.14
CA SER A 73 -11.49 9.81 -18.34
C SER A 73 -11.97 11.03 -19.13
N VAL A 74 -11.81 12.24 -18.59
CA VAL A 74 -12.22 13.50 -19.22
C VAL A 74 -11.01 14.10 -19.95
N GLU A 75 -11.00 14.03 -21.28
CA GLU A 75 -9.88 14.37 -22.16
C GLU A 75 -9.64 15.90 -22.29
N THR A 76 -9.19 16.57 -21.24
CA THR A 76 -8.74 17.98 -21.33
C THR A 76 -7.23 18.09 -21.14
N PHE A 77 -6.53 18.52 -22.20
CA PHE A 77 -5.06 18.50 -22.29
C PHE A 77 -4.36 19.31 -21.19
N TYR A 78 -4.89 20.49 -20.83
CA TYR A 78 -4.28 21.40 -19.86
C TYR A 78 -4.35 20.88 -18.42
N TYR A 79 -5.42 20.17 -18.06
CA TYR A 79 -5.58 19.58 -16.75
C TYR A 79 -4.82 18.26 -16.59
N ARG A 80 -4.38 17.65 -17.70
CA ARG A 80 -3.70 16.37 -17.70
C ARG A 80 -2.34 16.41 -16.99
N ALA A 81 -1.51 17.40 -17.29
CA ALA A 81 -0.18 17.49 -16.66
C ALA A 81 -0.27 17.77 -15.15
N ILE A 82 -1.18 18.66 -14.74
CA ILE A 82 -1.43 18.96 -13.32
C ILE A 82 -1.97 17.71 -12.61
N TYR A 83 -2.89 16.99 -13.26
CA TYR A 83 -3.43 15.74 -12.76
C TYR A 83 -2.35 14.66 -12.58
N ASP A 84 -1.47 14.49 -13.57
CA ASP A 84 -0.41 13.48 -13.53
C ASP A 84 0.64 13.80 -12.44
N ILE A 85 1.01 15.07 -12.26
CA ILE A 85 1.90 15.46 -11.16
C ILE A 85 1.20 15.24 -9.81
N ALA A 86 -0.06 15.67 -9.69
CA ALA A 86 -0.83 15.48 -8.46
C ALA A 86 -1.04 13.99 -8.14
N SER A 87 -1.27 13.15 -9.16
CA SER A 87 -1.46 11.72 -8.99
C SER A 87 -0.19 11.05 -8.50
N VAL A 88 1.00 11.40 -9.04
CA VAL A 88 2.30 10.92 -8.53
C VAL A 88 2.50 11.32 -7.07
N VAL A 89 2.19 12.57 -6.71
CA VAL A 89 2.32 13.03 -5.32
C VAL A 89 1.40 12.23 -4.39
N ILE A 90 0.14 12.05 -4.77
CA ILE A 90 -0.85 11.42 -3.89
C ILE A 90 -0.69 9.89 -3.84
N ARG A 91 -0.33 9.25 -4.95
CA ARG A 91 -0.20 7.80 -5.06
C ARG A 91 1.16 7.28 -4.66
N CYS A 92 2.22 8.08 -4.86
CA CYS A 92 3.59 7.67 -4.58
C CYS A 92 4.16 8.39 -3.35
N LEU A 93 4.27 9.72 -3.41
CA LEU A 93 5.02 10.48 -2.40
C LEU A 93 4.36 10.45 -1.01
N ILE A 94 3.04 10.68 -0.93
CA ILE A 94 2.32 10.69 0.34
C ILE A 94 2.38 9.31 1.03
N PRO A 95 2.01 8.18 0.38
CA PRO A 95 2.13 6.86 0.97
C PRO A 95 3.56 6.53 1.40
N PHE A 96 4.56 6.88 0.57
CA PHE A 96 5.96 6.67 0.90
C PHE A 96 6.36 7.36 2.20
N VAL A 97 6.04 8.65 2.33
CA VAL A 97 6.36 9.45 3.52
C VAL A 97 5.65 8.88 4.75
N ILE A 98 4.35 8.56 4.65
CA ILE A 98 3.57 8.00 5.76
C ILE A 98 4.18 6.67 6.23
N ILE A 99 4.44 5.74 5.30
CA ILE A 99 4.99 4.42 5.63
C ILE A 99 6.37 4.56 6.27
N THR A 100 7.23 5.42 5.71
CA THR A 100 8.59 5.66 6.22
C THR A 100 8.58 6.26 7.62
N VAL A 101 7.78 7.30 7.84
CA VAL A 101 7.62 7.94 9.17
C VAL A 101 7.07 6.93 10.18
N CYS A 102 6.04 6.17 9.82
CA CYS A 102 5.50 5.11 10.67
C CYS A 102 6.57 4.06 11.02
N HIS A 103 7.40 3.67 10.04
CA HIS A 103 8.46 2.70 10.26
C HIS A 103 9.53 3.23 11.23
N ILE A 104 10.01 4.46 11.02
CA ILE A 104 10.98 5.11 11.91
C ILE A 104 10.43 5.21 13.33
N GLN A 105 9.18 5.64 13.48
CA GLN A 105 8.53 5.77 14.79
C GLN A 105 8.36 4.42 15.49
N ILE A 106 7.95 3.37 14.76
CA ILE A 106 7.89 2.00 15.30
C ILE A 106 9.27 1.56 15.77
N VAL A 107 10.31 1.72 14.94
CA VAL A 107 11.67 1.33 15.30
C VAL A 107 12.14 2.08 16.56
N ARG A 108 11.94 3.39 16.63
CA ARG A 108 12.30 4.21 17.81
C ARG A 108 11.57 3.74 19.07
N LEU A 109 10.25 3.56 19.01
CA LEU A 109 9.46 3.08 20.14
C LEU A 109 9.89 1.69 20.60
N LEU A 110 10.19 0.79 19.65
CA LEU A 110 10.67 -0.55 19.96
C LEU A 110 12.05 -0.53 20.63
N THR A 111 12.97 0.33 20.17
CA THR A 111 14.29 0.49 20.78
C THR A 111 14.18 1.03 22.21
N GLN A 112 13.39 2.09 22.44
CA GLN A 112 13.16 2.65 23.77
C GLN A 112 12.54 1.62 24.73
N GLN A 113 11.56 0.85 24.27
CA GLN A 113 10.97 -0.22 25.07
C GLN A 113 11.99 -1.32 25.38
N ASN A 114 12.87 -1.65 24.44
CA ASN A 114 13.90 -2.66 24.66
C ASN A 114 14.93 -2.21 25.71
N GLU A 115 15.31 -0.93 25.71
CA GLU A 115 16.18 -0.34 26.73
C GLU A 115 15.54 -0.35 28.12
N ARG A 116 14.28 0.09 28.24
CA ARG A 116 13.55 0.02 29.53
C ARG A 116 13.48 -1.41 30.04
N ILE A 117 13.23 -2.39 29.18
CA ILE A 117 13.12 -3.79 29.58
C ILE A 117 14.48 -4.41 29.93
N LYS A 118 15.60 -3.94 29.34
CA LYS A 118 16.95 -4.38 29.75
C LYS A 118 17.21 -4.11 31.24
N ILE A 119 16.61 -3.07 31.81
CA ILE A 119 16.71 -2.74 33.24
C ILE A 119 15.91 -3.73 34.10
N TYR A 120 14.78 -4.26 33.59
CA TYR A 120 13.90 -5.22 34.29
C TYR A 120 14.19 -6.70 33.99
N LYS A 121 15.33 -7.01 33.36
CA LYS A 121 15.69 -8.34 32.79
C LYS A 121 15.69 -9.52 33.78
N VAL A 122 15.51 -9.29 35.07
CA VAL A 122 15.73 -10.30 36.12
C VAL A 122 14.54 -11.26 36.31
N LEU A 123 13.32 -10.96 35.85
CA LEU A 123 12.13 -11.72 36.32
C LEU A 123 11.33 -12.60 35.32
N SER A 124 11.45 -12.51 33.99
CA SER A 124 10.72 -13.45 33.10
C SER A 124 11.25 -13.58 31.66
N SER A 125 12.01 -14.64 31.37
CA SER A 125 12.63 -14.86 30.04
C SER A 125 11.65 -15.26 28.94
N VAL A 126 10.58 -16.01 29.26
CA VAL A 126 9.67 -16.60 28.27
C VAL A 126 8.69 -15.58 27.67
N ARG A 127 8.05 -14.75 28.50
CA ARG A 127 7.16 -13.67 28.01
C ARG A 127 7.95 -12.61 27.23
N TYR A 128 9.19 -12.36 27.64
CA TYR A 128 10.10 -11.45 26.94
C TYR A 128 10.44 -11.95 25.54
N ALA A 129 10.85 -13.21 25.39
CA ALA A 129 11.17 -13.81 24.10
C ALA A 129 9.98 -13.77 23.13
N GLN A 130 8.76 -14.03 23.62
CA GLN A 130 7.53 -13.92 22.81
C GLN A 130 7.22 -12.49 22.38
N GLY A 131 7.39 -11.51 23.28
CA GLY A 131 7.21 -10.09 22.98
C GLY A 131 8.21 -9.59 21.93
N LEU A 132 9.48 -9.98 22.04
CA LEU A 132 10.54 -9.61 21.09
C LEU A 132 10.28 -10.19 19.69
N ARG A 133 9.86 -11.46 19.60
CA ARG A 133 9.50 -12.11 18.33
C ARG A 133 8.33 -11.40 17.64
N ARG A 134 7.28 -11.02 18.38
CA ARG A 134 6.15 -10.25 17.82
C ARG A 134 6.61 -8.90 17.26
N LYS A 135 7.49 -8.19 17.98
CA LYS A 135 8.04 -6.90 17.57
C LYS A 135 8.91 -6.99 16.31
N GLN A 136 9.78 -7.99 16.23
CA GLN A 136 10.62 -8.24 15.05
C GLN A 136 9.79 -8.62 13.82
N ARG A 137 8.75 -9.43 13.98
CA ARG A 137 7.83 -9.78 12.89
C ARG A 137 7.11 -8.57 12.34
N LEU A 138 6.63 -7.68 13.21
CA LEU A 138 5.99 -6.44 12.76
C LEU A 138 6.96 -5.55 11.98
N LYS A 139 8.21 -5.41 12.45
CA LYS A 139 9.25 -4.66 11.72
C LYS A 139 9.50 -5.25 10.33
N ARG A 140 9.62 -6.58 10.21
CA ARG A 140 9.83 -7.28 8.94
C ARG A 140 8.63 -7.12 8.00
N LEU A 141 7.41 -7.21 8.52
CA LEU A 141 6.19 -7.02 7.75
C LEU A 141 6.08 -5.60 7.18
N LEU A 142 6.31 -4.56 7.99
CA LEU A 142 6.31 -3.18 7.47
C LEU A 142 7.42 -2.94 6.45
N LEU A 143 8.61 -3.50 6.66
CA LEU A 143 9.70 -3.39 5.71
C LEU A 143 9.36 -4.08 4.38
N ALA A 144 8.78 -5.28 4.43
CA ALA A 144 8.36 -6.01 3.23
C ALA A 144 7.30 -5.23 2.44
N ILE A 145 6.34 -4.63 3.14
CA ILE A 145 5.33 -3.74 2.56
C ILE A 145 5.96 -2.54 1.85
N LEU A 146 6.94 -1.88 2.48
CA LEU A 146 7.66 -0.75 1.89
C LEU A 146 8.47 -1.19 0.65
N VAL A 147 9.12 -2.35 0.71
CA VAL A 147 9.91 -2.89 -0.41
C VAL A 147 9.01 -3.21 -1.60
N ILE A 148 7.85 -3.85 -1.38
CA ILE A 148 6.87 -4.07 -2.47
C ILE A 148 6.49 -2.72 -3.07
N PHE A 149 6.04 -1.78 -2.26
CA PHE A 149 5.61 -0.47 -2.75
C PHE A 149 6.68 0.25 -3.59
N LEU A 150 7.93 0.24 -3.14
CA LEU A 150 9.05 0.84 -3.87
C LEU A 150 9.42 0.11 -5.16
N THR A 151 9.24 -1.21 -5.22
CA THR A 151 9.62 -2.03 -6.37
C THR A 151 8.50 -2.20 -7.38
N THR A 152 7.24 -2.02 -6.98
CA THR A 152 6.07 -2.26 -7.83
C THR A 152 5.32 -0.98 -8.17
N SER A 153 5.05 -0.11 -7.19
CA SER A 153 4.21 1.08 -7.39
C SER A 153 5.01 2.31 -7.82
N CYS A 154 6.19 2.53 -7.24
CA CYS A 154 7.04 3.68 -7.56
C CYS A 154 7.57 3.68 -9.02
N PRO A 155 8.02 2.55 -9.59
CA PRO A 155 8.52 2.51 -10.98
C PRO A 155 7.43 2.85 -11.99
N LEU A 156 6.17 2.46 -11.73
CA LEU A 156 5.05 2.77 -12.62
C LEU A 156 4.79 4.28 -12.68
N GLU A 157 4.71 4.94 -11.53
CA GLU A 157 4.44 6.38 -11.45
C GLU A 157 5.60 7.22 -12.00
N THR A 158 6.84 6.76 -11.84
CA THR A 158 8.02 7.41 -12.43
C THR A 158 8.07 7.29 -13.95
N VAL A 159 7.69 6.13 -14.52
CA VAL A 159 7.57 5.98 -15.98
C VAL A 159 6.46 6.85 -16.54
N LYS A 160 5.29 6.94 -15.87
CA LYS A 160 4.20 7.84 -16.29
C LYS A 160 4.67 9.29 -16.37
N LEU A 161 5.44 9.75 -15.37
CA LEU A 161 6.01 11.09 -15.36
C LEU A 161 7.04 11.31 -16.48
N LEU A 162 7.95 10.35 -16.72
CA LEU A 162 9.00 10.43 -17.74
C LEU A 162 8.43 10.50 -19.16
N VAL A 163 7.37 9.74 -19.43
CA VAL A 163 6.65 9.78 -20.71
C VAL A 163 5.96 11.13 -20.90
N LEU A 164 5.36 11.68 -19.84
CA LEU A 164 4.70 12.99 -19.89
C LEU A 164 5.69 14.12 -20.18
N THR A 165 6.87 14.12 -19.56
CA THR A 165 7.88 15.17 -19.78
C THR A 165 8.62 15.03 -21.11
N GLN A 166 8.25 14.05 -21.95
CA GLN A 166 8.94 13.71 -23.21
C GLN A 166 10.45 13.49 -23.03
N CYS A 167 10.90 13.16 -21.81
CA CYS A 167 12.33 13.02 -21.52
C CYS A 167 12.89 11.70 -22.04
N VAL A 168 12.06 10.66 -22.16
CA VAL A 168 12.47 9.31 -22.57
C VAL A 168 11.35 8.64 -23.36
N GLU A 169 11.65 8.13 -24.55
CA GLU A 169 10.81 7.14 -25.24
C GLU A 169 11.05 5.78 -24.60
N VAL A 170 10.08 5.29 -23.83
CA VAL A 170 10.13 3.97 -23.19
C VAL A 170 9.49 2.96 -24.12
N ASP A 171 10.21 1.88 -24.43
CA ASP A 171 9.67 0.77 -25.22
C ASP A 171 8.39 0.22 -24.58
N ASP A 172 7.36 -0.03 -25.41
CA ASP A 172 6.05 -0.51 -24.97
C ASP A 172 6.14 -1.83 -24.20
N ASN A 173 7.13 -2.67 -24.50
CA ASN A 173 7.37 -3.92 -23.78
C ASN A 173 7.83 -3.68 -22.34
N ILE A 174 8.71 -2.70 -22.13
CA ILE A 174 9.22 -2.33 -20.80
C ILE A 174 8.09 -1.73 -19.97
N ARG A 175 7.30 -0.85 -20.58
CA ARG A 175 6.13 -0.24 -19.93
C ARG A 175 5.13 -1.29 -19.46
N LYS A 176 4.75 -2.23 -20.33
CA LYS A 176 3.85 -3.36 -19.97
C LYS A 176 4.43 -4.23 -18.87
N GLY A 177 5.75 -4.47 -18.89
CA GLY A 177 6.43 -5.21 -17.82
C GLY A 177 6.32 -4.54 -16.46
N ILE A 178 6.44 -3.21 -16.42
CA ILE A 178 6.31 -2.41 -15.20
C ILE A 178 4.85 -2.36 -14.72
N GLU A 179 3.89 -2.22 -15.63
CA GLU A 179 2.44 -2.31 -15.32
C GLU A 179 2.10 -3.69 -14.72
N LEU A 180 2.59 -4.78 -15.32
CA LEU A 180 2.42 -6.14 -14.79
C LEU A 180 3.06 -6.32 -13.41
N ALA A 181 4.25 -5.76 -13.19
CA ALA A 181 4.91 -5.79 -11.89
C ALA A 181 4.10 -5.03 -10.82
N ALA A 182 3.52 -3.89 -11.17
CA ALA A 182 2.64 -3.12 -10.30
C ALA A 182 1.40 -3.92 -9.89
N ILE A 183 0.74 -4.57 -10.85
CA ILE A 183 -0.41 -5.45 -10.61
C ILE A 183 0.00 -6.61 -9.69
N ASN A 184 1.12 -7.27 -9.94
CA ASN A 184 1.63 -8.34 -9.09
C ASN A 184 1.95 -7.89 -7.65
N GLY A 185 2.40 -6.64 -7.47
CA GLY A 185 2.60 -6.05 -6.14
C GLY A 185 1.32 -6.00 -5.29
N THR A 186 0.16 -5.81 -5.93
CA THR A 186 -1.13 -5.84 -5.23
C THR A 186 -1.47 -7.23 -4.70
N LEU A 187 -1.14 -8.29 -5.45
CA LEU A 187 -1.33 -9.69 -5.06
C LEU A 187 -0.34 -10.15 -3.98
N LEU A 188 0.89 -9.66 -4.03
CA LEU A 188 1.93 -9.99 -3.05
C LEU A 188 1.59 -9.45 -1.65
N THR A 189 0.83 -8.36 -1.57
CA THR A 189 0.51 -7.72 -0.29
C THR A 189 -0.28 -8.65 0.65
N PRO A 190 -1.44 -9.22 0.27
CA PRO A 190 -2.15 -10.24 1.06
C PRO A 190 -1.30 -11.49 1.38
N LEU A 191 -0.48 -11.96 0.43
CA LEU A 191 0.38 -13.12 0.62
C LEU A 191 1.43 -12.89 1.72
N ILE A 192 2.04 -11.70 1.75
CA ILE A 192 2.99 -11.33 2.81
C ILE A 192 2.27 -11.22 4.15
N TYR A 193 1.05 -10.69 4.18
CA TYR A 193 0.24 -10.66 5.38
C TYR A 193 -0.08 -12.06 5.91
N ALA A 194 -0.49 -12.99 5.04
CA ALA A 194 -0.74 -14.37 5.40
C ALA A 194 0.55 -15.07 5.88
N TYR A 195 1.68 -14.81 5.24
CA TYR A 195 2.96 -15.43 5.59
C TYR A 195 3.51 -14.95 6.94
N TRP A 196 3.32 -13.68 7.32
CA TRP A 196 3.85 -13.13 8.57
C TRP A 196 2.86 -13.09 9.74
N ASN A 197 1.57 -13.37 9.51
CA ASN A 197 0.55 -13.40 10.54
C ASN A 197 0.22 -14.84 11.00
N ASP A 198 0.84 -15.27 12.11
CA ASP A 198 0.60 -16.59 12.70
C ASP A 198 -0.85 -16.83 13.13
N SER A 199 -1.64 -15.77 13.39
CA SER A 199 -3.05 -15.90 13.71
C SER A 199 -3.85 -16.33 12.48
N LEU A 200 -3.59 -15.71 11.32
CA LEU A 200 -4.21 -16.10 10.05
C LEU A 200 -3.77 -17.51 9.63
N LYS A 201 -2.50 -17.87 9.82
CA LYS A 201 -2.06 -19.25 9.56
C LYS A 201 -2.84 -20.24 10.42
N ARG A 202 -2.98 -19.98 11.72
CA ARG A 202 -3.75 -20.86 12.60
C ARG A 202 -5.22 -20.95 12.21
N GLU A 203 -5.87 -19.85 11.85
CA GLU A 203 -7.27 -19.87 11.41
C GLU A 203 -7.46 -20.62 10.09
N VAL A 204 -6.59 -20.42 9.11
CA VAL A 204 -6.64 -21.09 7.80
C VAL A 204 -6.32 -22.58 7.90
N PHE A 205 -5.34 -22.98 8.73
CA PHE A 205 -4.97 -24.39 8.90
C PHE A 205 -5.88 -25.16 9.88
N VAL A 206 -6.73 -24.48 10.66
CA VAL A 206 -7.75 -25.12 11.50
C VAL A 206 -9.07 -25.33 10.73
N SER A 207 -9.25 -24.64 9.60
CA SER A 207 -10.44 -24.74 8.74
C SER A 207 -10.26 -25.67 7.53
N LEU A 208 -9.11 -26.32 7.43
CA LEU A 208 -8.74 -27.38 6.48
C LEU A 208 -8.60 -28.71 7.22
#